data_AF-A0A3C1RKE6-F1
#
_entry.id   AF-A0A3C1RKE6-F1
#
_cell.length_a   1.000
_cell.length_b   1.000
_cell.length_c   1.000
_cell.angle_alpha   90.00
_cell.angle_beta   90.00
_cell.angle_gamma   90.00
#
_symmetry.space_group_name_H-M   'P 1'
#
loop_
_entity.id
_entity.type
_entity.pdbx_description
1 polymer ?
#
loop_
_entity_poly.entity_id
_entity_poly.type
_entity_poly.pdbx_seq_one_letter_code
_entity_poly.pdbx_strand_id
1 'polypeptide(L)'
;MPNPLPYKKEYDRLTDEEKQLLEINKKSIADFVEQSPSVSDVHYATRNAHAKTYAVTKGTFVINKNIPEELKPYFDKEKYDLVIRFSNAHLKVMKGKKDIPAYGFAVKINDEKGNVIANFPLVNFPLFPINSVSTFLKLFTSVNRFFVKKWSSFSLLMQILKVVPSTFTASFIKNIFKLWRKRNDFFLSFDFHSVGVYRLGDYMMKIKIKPQSVNKHFGKKLKVKSALESYLKEENFTADVLIQLCYDLKDQPVNKLNVEWKNSPYLKIGEVKIEKNNLLNANSCDSELLSFNPFESKIFFQPVGKIQKLRDEAYKVSVQTRRKINKLLKYNK
;
A
#
# COMPACT_ATOMS: atom_id res chain seq x y z
N MET A 1 -29.77 8.31 0.54
CA MET A 1 -28.57 8.19 -0.34
C MET A 1 -28.84 7.05 -1.32
N PRO A 2 -28.30 7.07 -2.55
CA PRO A 2 -28.41 5.92 -3.45
C PRO A 2 -27.82 4.66 -2.80
N ASN A 3 -28.33 3.48 -3.16
CA ASN A 3 -27.79 2.22 -2.65
C ASN A 3 -26.41 1.95 -3.27
N PRO A 4 -25.41 1.51 -2.50
CA PRO A 4 -24.11 1.17 -3.05
C PRO A 4 -24.20 0.01 -4.07
N LEU A 5 -23.39 0.08 -5.11
CA LEU A 5 -23.32 -0.96 -6.14
C LEU A 5 -22.65 -2.22 -5.60
N PRO A 6 -23.17 -3.41 -5.95
CA PRO A 6 -22.54 -4.65 -5.57
C PRO A 6 -21.26 -4.89 -6.39
N TYR A 7 -20.31 -5.58 -5.77
CA TYR A 7 -19.16 -6.16 -6.40
C TYR A 7 -19.59 -7.19 -7.45
N LYS A 8 -18.89 -7.21 -8.58
CA LYS A 8 -19.05 -8.22 -9.60
C LYS A 8 -17.69 -8.73 -10.08
N LYS A 9 -17.60 -10.04 -10.33
CA LYS A 9 -16.33 -10.73 -10.66
C LYS A 9 -15.70 -10.22 -11.96
N GLU A 10 -16.49 -9.68 -12.88
CA GLU A 10 -15.97 -9.10 -14.13
C GLU A 10 -15.02 -7.92 -13.91
N TYR A 11 -15.11 -7.22 -12.77
CA TYR A 11 -14.22 -6.10 -12.47
C TYR A 11 -12.75 -6.54 -12.32
N ASP A 12 -12.53 -7.81 -11.97
CA ASP A 12 -11.21 -8.40 -11.73
C ASP A 12 -10.69 -9.20 -12.93
N ARG A 13 -11.51 -9.39 -13.96
CA ARG A 13 -11.22 -10.33 -15.06
C ARG A 13 -10.04 -9.85 -15.90
N LEU A 14 -8.96 -10.63 -15.87
CA LEU A 14 -7.80 -10.48 -16.75
C LEU A 14 -8.06 -11.15 -18.10
N THR A 15 -7.53 -10.57 -19.18
CA THR A 15 -7.45 -11.22 -20.50
C THR A 15 -6.35 -12.27 -20.52
N ASP A 16 -6.32 -13.11 -21.55
CA ASP A 16 -5.27 -14.15 -21.66
C ASP A 16 -3.89 -13.56 -21.94
N GLU A 17 -3.79 -12.47 -22.72
CA GLU A 17 -2.55 -11.71 -22.87
C GLU A 17 -2.07 -11.19 -21.50
N GLU A 18 -2.97 -10.61 -20.70
CA GLU A 18 -2.65 -10.07 -19.37
C GLU A 18 -2.15 -11.17 -18.41
N LYS A 19 -2.71 -12.39 -18.48
CA LYS A 19 -2.23 -13.54 -17.69
C LYS A 19 -0.83 -13.97 -18.12
N GLN A 20 -0.56 -14.05 -19.43
CA GLN A 20 0.78 -14.38 -19.94
C GLN A 20 1.83 -13.34 -19.51
N LEU A 21 1.48 -12.05 -19.59
CA LEU A 21 2.33 -10.96 -19.11
C LEU A 21 2.56 -11.03 -17.59
N LEU A 22 1.56 -11.48 -16.82
CA LEU A 22 1.68 -11.65 -15.38
C LEU A 22 2.70 -12.75 -15.03
N GLU A 23 2.73 -13.87 -15.75
CA GLU A 23 3.73 -14.92 -15.53
C GLU A 23 5.16 -14.44 -15.82
N ILE A 24 5.35 -13.67 -16.89
CA ILE A 24 6.65 -13.02 -17.17
C ILE A 24 7.02 -12.06 -16.03
N ASN A 25 6.05 -11.27 -15.55
CA ASN A 25 6.27 -10.30 -14.50
C ASN A 25 6.63 -10.98 -13.16
N LYS A 26 5.94 -12.07 -12.80
CA LYS A 26 6.23 -12.90 -11.61
C LYS A 26 7.68 -13.35 -11.59
N LYS A 27 8.20 -13.86 -12.71
CA LYS A 27 9.63 -14.23 -12.82
C LYS A 27 10.54 -13.02 -12.58
N SER A 28 10.20 -11.86 -13.17
CA SER A 28 11.00 -10.64 -12.95
C SER A 28 10.99 -10.15 -11.49
N ILE A 29 9.88 -10.34 -10.76
CA ILE A 29 9.77 -10.03 -9.34
C ILE A 29 10.68 -10.96 -8.53
N ALA A 30 10.64 -12.27 -8.81
CA ALA A 30 11.49 -13.24 -8.13
C ALA A 30 12.99 -12.91 -8.34
N ASP A 31 13.40 -12.69 -9.60
CA ASP A 31 14.76 -12.29 -9.96
C ASP A 31 15.19 -11.01 -9.21
N PHE A 32 14.32 -9.99 -9.15
CA PHE A 32 14.62 -8.76 -8.43
C PHE A 32 14.79 -8.99 -6.94
N VAL A 33 13.86 -9.69 -6.31
CA VAL A 33 13.89 -9.94 -4.86
C VAL A 33 15.15 -10.71 -4.48
N GLU A 34 15.55 -11.70 -5.29
CA GLU A 34 16.76 -12.49 -5.08
C GLU A 34 18.02 -11.62 -5.12
N GLN A 35 18.10 -10.68 -6.06
CA GLN A 35 19.23 -9.75 -6.18
C GLN A 35 19.11 -8.48 -5.32
N SER A 36 18.00 -8.32 -4.63
CA SER A 36 17.72 -7.12 -3.86
C SER A 36 18.71 -6.81 -2.72
N PRO A 37 19.40 -7.79 -2.07
CA PRO A 37 20.49 -7.50 -1.14
C PRO A 37 21.58 -6.63 -1.79
N SER A 38 22.02 -7.01 -2.99
CA SER A 38 23.04 -6.28 -3.76
C SER A 38 22.49 -4.96 -4.30
N VAL A 39 21.27 -4.95 -4.85
CA VAL A 39 20.65 -3.73 -5.41
C VAL A 39 20.44 -2.65 -4.32
N SER A 40 20.09 -3.07 -3.11
CA SER A 40 19.83 -2.21 -1.96
C SER A 40 21.04 -1.99 -1.06
N ASP A 41 22.15 -2.69 -1.30
CA ASP A 41 23.35 -2.70 -0.47
C ASP A 41 23.04 -3.02 1.01
N VAL A 42 22.37 -4.16 1.24
CA VAL A 42 21.98 -4.68 2.56
C VAL A 42 22.16 -6.21 2.64
N HIS A 43 22.27 -6.77 3.84
CA HIS A 43 22.53 -8.20 4.05
C HIS A 43 21.26 -9.08 4.12
N TYR A 44 20.16 -8.69 3.46
CA TYR A 44 18.89 -9.43 3.47
C TYR A 44 18.09 -9.13 2.20
N ALA A 45 17.24 -10.05 1.78
CA ALA A 45 16.34 -9.85 0.65
C ALA A 45 15.21 -8.87 1.05
N THR A 46 15.11 -7.77 0.31
CA THR A 46 14.12 -6.70 0.49
C THR A 46 12.92 -6.89 -0.44
N ARG A 47 11.83 -6.16 -0.18
CA ARG A 47 10.67 -6.10 -1.07
C ARG A 47 11.03 -5.41 -2.40
N ASN A 48 10.40 -5.85 -3.49
CA ASN A 48 10.60 -5.27 -4.83
C ASN A 48 10.08 -3.83 -4.94
N ALA A 49 9.06 -3.48 -4.15
CA ALA A 49 8.62 -2.11 -3.92
C ALA A 49 8.39 -1.93 -2.42
N HIS A 50 8.40 -0.69 -1.95
CA HIS A 50 8.37 -0.43 -0.51
C HIS A 50 9.56 -1.04 0.25
N ALA A 51 10.75 -1.05 -0.35
CA ALA A 51 11.91 -1.82 0.13
C ALA A 51 12.39 -1.37 1.52
N LYS A 52 12.31 -0.07 1.83
CA LYS A 52 12.75 0.48 3.10
C LYS A 52 11.60 0.46 4.12
N THR A 53 11.73 -0.36 5.15
CA THR A 53 10.90 -0.26 6.37
C THR A 53 11.43 0.86 7.26
N TYR A 54 10.56 1.77 7.69
CA TYR A 54 10.90 2.78 8.68
C TYR A 54 10.66 2.28 10.10
N ALA A 55 9.46 1.78 10.37
CA ALA A 55 9.07 1.22 11.66
C ALA A 55 7.94 0.20 11.48
N VAL A 56 7.81 -0.67 12.47
CA VAL A 56 6.66 -1.57 12.63
C VAL A 56 6.14 -1.37 14.04
N THR A 57 4.83 -1.27 14.20
CA THR A 57 4.19 -1.02 15.49
C THR A 57 2.90 -1.82 15.63
N LYS A 58 2.46 -2.03 16.86
CA LYS A 58 1.10 -2.48 17.15
C LYS A 58 0.17 -1.28 17.28
N GLY A 59 -1.12 -1.51 17.07
CA GLY A 59 -2.16 -0.51 17.30
C GLY A 59 -3.52 -1.16 17.44
N THR A 60 -4.55 -0.33 17.50
CA THR A 60 -5.94 -0.78 17.58
C THR A 60 -6.78 0.00 16.58
N PHE A 61 -7.68 -0.70 15.89
CA PHE A 61 -8.75 -0.07 15.13
C PHE A 61 -10.00 -0.06 16.00
N VAL A 62 -10.45 1.13 16.39
CA VAL A 62 -11.66 1.33 17.21
C VAL A 62 -12.81 1.72 16.28
N ILE A 63 -13.84 0.89 16.21
CA ILE A 63 -15.03 1.13 15.37
C ILE A 63 -15.87 2.25 15.98
N ASN A 64 -16.41 3.11 15.12
CA ASN A 64 -17.35 4.13 15.54
C ASN A 64 -18.70 3.48 15.88
N LYS A 65 -19.31 3.85 17.01
CA LYS A 65 -20.59 3.26 17.47
C LYS A 65 -21.74 3.48 16.48
N ASN A 66 -21.67 4.56 15.70
CA ASN A 66 -22.74 4.99 14.80
C ASN A 66 -22.41 4.73 13.33
N ILE A 67 -21.74 3.61 13.00
CA ILE A 67 -21.61 3.19 11.59
C ILE A 67 -22.98 2.78 11.02
N PRO A 68 -23.21 2.97 9.71
CA PRO A 68 -24.44 2.50 9.06
C PRO A 68 -24.70 1.01 9.34
N GLU A 69 -25.97 0.64 9.55
CA GLU A 69 -26.38 -0.74 9.89
C GLU A 69 -25.85 -1.78 8.89
N GLU A 70 -25.85 -1.44 7.61
CA GLU A 70 -25.35 -2.28 6.51
C GLU A 70 -23.87 -2.66 6.67
N LEU A 71 -23.08 -1.90 7.44
CA LEU A 71 -21.65 -2.15 7.64
C LEU A 71 -21.36 -2.97 8.90
N LYS A 72 -22.29 -3.01 9.86
CA LYS A 72 -22.10 -3.71 11.14
C LYS A 72 -21.75 -5.19 10.99
N PRO A 73 -22.33 -5.97 10.05
CA PRO A 73 -21.95 -7.38 9.88
C PRO A 73 -20.46 -7.60 9.54
N TYR A 74 -19.77 -6.61 8.99
CA TYR A 74 -18.34 -6.69 8.64
C TYR A 74 -17.41 -6.12 9.72
N PHE A 75 -17.98 -5.43 10.71
CA PHE A 75 -17.30 -4.83 11.85
C PHE A 75 -18.05 -5.20 13.14
N ASP A 76 -18.07 -6.50 13.44
CA ASP A 76 -18.77 -7.15 14.55
C ASP A 76 -18.19 -6.87 15.95
N LYS A 77 -17.01 -6.25 16.04
CA LYS A 77 -16.33 -5.91 17.30
C LYS A 77 -16.10 -4.41 17.41
N GLU A 78 -16.09 -3.89 18.63
CA GLU A 78 -15.76 -2.48 18.88
C GLU A 78 -14.28 -2.18 18.58
N LYS A 79 -13.40 -3.19 18.70
CA LYS A 79 -11.95 -3.04 18.56
C LYS A 79 -11.32 -4.23 17.87
N TYR A 80 -10.31 -3.94 17.05
CA TYR A 80 -9.47 -4.94 16.38
C TYR A 80 -7.99 -4.64 16.57
N ASP A 81 -7.18 -5.69 16.73
CA ASP A 81 -5.73 -5.55 16.85
C ASP A 81 -5.08 -5.30 15.50
N LEU A 82 -4.12 -4.38 15.49
CA LEU A 82 -3.39 -3.98 14.31
C LEU A 82 -1.90 -4.32 14.41
N VAL A 83 -1.35 -4.77 13.29
CA VAL A 83 0.09 -4.64 13.01
C VAL A 83 0.25 -3.65 11.87
N ILE A 84 1.05 -2.61 12.09
CA ILE A 84 1.21 -1.50 11.15
C ILE A 84 2.66 -1.42 10.72
N ARG A 85 2.89 -1.33 9.41
CA ARG A 85 4.22 -1.12 8.81
C ARG A 85 4.28 0.20 8.07
N PHE A 86 5.26 1.01 8.45
CA PHE A 86 5.62 2.26 7.78
C PHE A 86 6.80 2.04 6.85
N SER A 87 6.72 2.58 5.63
CA SER A 87 7.74 2.33 4.61
C SER A 87 7.89 3.49 3.63
N ASN A 88 9.00 3.47 2.88
CA ASN A 88 9.17 4.29 1.69
C ASN A 88 8.86 3.44 0.45
N ALA A 89 8.05 3.95 -0.49
CA ALA A 89 7.59 3.24 -1.67
C ALA A 89 8.68 2.85 -2.69
N HIS A 90 9.89 3.40 -2.55
CA HIS A 90 11.00 3.15 -3.46
C HIS A 90 11.32 1.64 -3.61
N LEU A 91 11.81 1.27 -4.80
CA LEU A 91 12.09 -0.12 -5.21
C LEU A 91 13.28 -0.74 -4.47
N LYS A 92 14.19 0.10 -3.97
CA LYS A 92 15.39 -0.30 -3.22
C LYS A 92 15.62 0.58 -2.02
N VAL A 93 16.40 0.08 -1.05
CA VAL A 93 16.87 0.91 0.06
C VAL A 93 17.90 1.91 -0.47
N MET A 94 17.69 3.19 -0.19
CA MET A 94 18.64 4.25 -0.53
C MET A 94 19.42 4.67 0.72
N LYS A 95 20.76 4.69 0.61
CA LYS A 95 21.67 5.23 1.62
C LYS A 95 22.00 6.70 1.30
N GLY A 96 22.17 7.53 2.34
CA GLY A 96 22.71 8.89 2.23
C GLY A 96 21.81 10.00 1.67
N LYS A 97 20.84 9.70 0.79
CA LYS A 97 19.92 10.71 0.23
C LYS A 97 18.66 10.87 1.07
N LYS A 98 18.09 12.08 1.10
CA LYS A 98 16.74 12.31 1.65
C LYS A 98 15.74 11.52 0.81
N ASP A 99 14.96 10.69 1.46
CA ASP A 99 13.93 9.91 0.78
C ASP A 99 12.87 10.86 0.18
N ILE A 100 12.43 10.56 -1.04
CA ILE A 100 11.24 11.20 -1.60
C ILE A 100 10.01 10.90 -0.72
N PRO A 101 9.04 11.82 -0.63
CA PRO A 101 7.86 11.66 0.24
C PRO A 101 6.81 10.72 -0.39
N ALA A 102 7.24 9.53 -0.79
CA ALA A 102 6.39 8.44 -1.26
C ALA A 102 6.35 7.38 -0.15
N TYR A 103 5.28 7.41 0.63
CA TYR A 103 5.17 6.71 1.91
C TYR A 103 4.08 5.66 1.88
N GLY A 104 4.35 4.53 2.53
CA GLY A 104 3.38 3.47 2.75
C GLY A 104 3.01 3.33 4.23
N PHE A 105 1.73 3.20 4.51
CA PHE A 105 1.13 2.89 5.82
C PHE A 105 0.32 1.61 5.63
N ALA A 106 0.97 0.46 5.77
CA ALA A 106 0.30 -0.83 5.61
C ALA A 106 -0.30 -1.26 6.95
N VAL A 107 -1.60 -1.55 6.95
CA VAL A 107 -2.35 -2.00 8.12
C VAL A 107 -2.72 -3.46 7.94
N LYS A 108 -2.42 -4.29 8.94
CA LYS A 108 -2.94 -5.64 9.08
C LYS A 108 -3.88 -5.66 10.26
N ILE A 109 -5.11 -6.13 10.04
CA ILE A 109 -6.14 -6.31 11.06
C ILE A 109 -6.21 -7.79 11.39
N ASN A 110 -6.11 -8.13 12.67
CA ASN A 110 -6.21 -9.51 13.14
C ASN A 110 -7.44 -9.70 14.04
N ASP A 111 -7.92 -10.95 14.11
CA ASP A 111 -8.84 -11.36 15.17
C ASP A 111 -8.08 -11.65 16.48
N GLU A 112 -8.83 -12.00 17.53
CA GLU A 112 -8.28 -12.28 18.87
C GLU A 112 -7.40 -13.53 18.93
N LYS A 113 -7.49 -14.41 17.92
CA LYS A 113 -6.65 -15.60 17.78
C LYS A 113 -5.41 -15.31 16.92
N GLY A 114 -5.25 -14.07 16.45
CA GLY A 114 -4.14 -13.64 15.60
C GLY A 114 -4.33 -13.99 14.11
N ASN A 115 -5.50 -14.46 13.68
CA ASN A 115 -5.76 -14.71 12.27
C ASN A 115 -5.99 -13.40 11.53
N VAL A 116 -5.53 -13.32 10.28
CA VAL A 116 -5.71 -12.12 9.45
C VAL A 116 -7.17 -11.96 9.04
N ILE A 117 -7.75 -10.82 9.40
CA ILE A 117 -9.06 -10.37 8.89
C ILE A 117 -8.86 -9.61 7.58
N ALA A 118 -7.95 -8.63 7.58
CA ALA A 118 -7.70 -7.80 6.43
C ALA A 118 -6.27 -7.25 6.39
N ASN A 119 -5.76 -7.08 5.18
CA ASN A 119 -4.52 -6.37 4.88
C ASN A 119 -4.82 -5.18 3.98
N PHE A 120 -4.55 -3.97 4.47
CA PHE A 120 -4.71 -2.72 3.75
C PHE A 120 -3.35 -2.02 3.59
N PRO A 121 -2.59 -2.35 2.54
CA PRO A 121 -1.44 -1.59 2.11
C PRO A 121 -1.87 -0.23 1.52
N LEU A 122 -1.74 0.84 2.32
CA LEU A 122 -2.10 2.21 1.95
C LEU A 122 -0.86 3.04 1.60
N VAL A 123 -1.05 4.09 0.80
CA VAL A 123 0.02 5.02 0.39
C VAL A 123 -0.41 6.48 0.50
N ASN A 124 0.54 7.40 0.63
CA ASN A 124 0.24 8.82 0.84
C ASN A 124 -0.12 9.62 -0.43
N PHE A 125 -0.31 8.93 -1.55
CA PHE A 125 -0.77 9.53 -2.80
C PHE A 125 -2.05 8.82 -3.27
N PRO A 126 -3.16 9.54 -3.53
CA PRO A 126 -4.48 8.92 -3.65
C PRO A 126 -4.77 8.22 -4.98
N LEU A 127 -3.90 8.40 -5.99
CA LEU A 127 -4.15 7.98 -7.36
C LEU A 127 -3.02 7.09 -7.89
N PHE A 128 -3.31 6.30 -8.91
CA PHE A 128 -2.30 5.49 -9.60
C PHE A 128 -2.20 5.92 -11.06
N PRO A 129 -0.99 6.09 -11.63
CA PRO A 129 -0.83 6.62 -12.97
C PRO A 129 -1.12 5.59 -14.07
N ILE A 130 -1.54 4.35 -13.77
CA ILE A 130 -1.68 3.33 -14.82
C ILE A 130 -3.02 2.63 -14.68
N ASN A 131 -3.80 2.64 -15.76
CA ASN A 131 -5.10 1.95 -15.83
C ASN A 131 -5.06 0.67 -16.66
N SER A 132 -4.09 0.55 -17.59
CA SER A 132 -3.90 -0.63 -18.44
C SER A 132 -3.03 -1.67 -17.73
N VAL A 133 -3.55 -2.89 -17.59
CA VAL A 133 -2.83 -4.02 -17.00
C VAL A 133 -1.58 -4.36 -17.82
N SER A 134 -1.72 -4.50 -19.14
CA SER A 134 -0.59 -4.82 -20.01
C SER A 134 0.51 -3.77 -19.94
N THR A 135 0.16 -2.48 -19.90
CA THR A 135 1.14 -1.39 -19.73
C THR A 135 1.84 -1.48 -18.38
N PHE A 136 1.08 -1.71 -17.29
CA PHE A 136 1.66 -1.87 -15.95
C PHE A 136 2.64 -3.04 -15.88
N LEU A 137 2.24 -4.22 -16.37
CA LEU A 137 3.06 -5.43 -16.34
C LEU A 137 4.33 -5.28 -17.19
N LYS A 138 4.21 -4.70 -18.40
CA LYS A 138 5.36 -4.43 -19.28
C LYS A 138 6.32 -3.42 -18.65
N LEU A 139 5.82 -2.31 -18.09
CA LEU A 139 6.64 -1.32 -17.41
C LEU A 139 7.38 -1.93 -16.20
N PHE A 140 6.65 -2.59 -15.29
CA PHE A 140 7.24 -3.10 -14.05
C PHE A 140 8.26 -4.22 -14.34
N THR A 141 8.02 -5.04 -15.37
CA THR A 141 9.00 -6.01 -15.86
C THR A 141 10.27 -5.33 -16.39
N SER A 142 10.14 -4.26 -17.18
CA SER A 142 11.30 -3.48 -17.66
C SER A 142 12.06 -2.82 -16.52
N VAL A 143 11.36 -2.28 -15.51
CA VAL A 143 11.99 -1.73 -14.29
C VAL A 143 12.80 -2.80 -13.58
N ASN A 144 12.21 -3.97 -13.29
CA ASN A 144 12.91 -5.04 -12.57
C ASN A 144 14.17 -5.51 -13.31
N ARG A 145 14.07 -5.72 -14.62
CA ARG A 145 15.21 -6.15 -15.45
C ARG A 145 16.30 -5.08 -15.56
N PHE A 146 15.94 -3.80 -15.57
CA PHE A 146 16.91 -2.70 -15.54
C PHE A 146 17.77 -2.74 -14.26
N PHE A 147 17.14 -2.95 -13.10
CA PHE A 147 17.86 -3.01 -11.82
C PHE A 147 18.70 -4.28 -11.62
N VAL A 148 18.28 -5.42 -12.17
CA VAL A 148 18.94 -6.72 -11.93
C VAL A 148 19.98 -7.07 -12.99
N LYS A 149 19.70 -6.81 -14.27
CA LYS A 149 20.44 -7.41 -15.39
C LYS A 149 21.08 -6.38 -16.33
N LYS A 150 21.16 -5.10 -15.93
CA LYS A 150 21.62 -3.98 -16.78
C LYS A 150 20.98 -4.00 -18.18
N TRP A 151 19.70 -4.36 -18.26
CA TRP A 151 18.98 -4.36 -19.54
C TRP A 151 18.76 -2.92 -20.06
N SER A 152 18.46 -2.80 -21.36
CA SER A 152 18.44 -1.51 -22.07
C SER A 152 17.54 -0.46 -21.41
N SER A 153 18.15 0.67 -21.03
CA SER A 153 17.45 1.87 -20.53
C SER A 153 16.41 2.39 -21.51
N PHE A 154 16.59 2.15 -22.81
CA PHE A 154 15.66 2.56 -23.87
C PHE A 154 14.30 1.86 -23.76
N SER A 155 14.28 0.54 -23.49
CA SER A 155 13.03 -0.21 -23.30
C SER A 155 12.23 0.34 -22.12
N LEU A 156 12.92 0.63 -21.01
CA LEU A 156 12.29 1.24 -19.84
C LEU A 156 11.74 2.63 -20.16
N LEU A 157 12.52 3.49 -20.83
CA LEU A 157 12.09 4.83 -21.24
C LEU A 157 10.82 4.77 -22.10
N MET A 158 10.76 3.88 -23.08
CA MET A 158 9.58 3.73 -23.94
C MET A 158 8.32 3.32 -23.15
N GLN A 159 8.45 2.46 -22.13
CA GLN A 159 7.31 2.11 -21.28
C GLN A 159 6.89 3.28 -20.37
N ILE A 160 7.84 4.07 -19.88
CA ILE A 160 7.55 5.28 -19.09
C ILE A 160 6.77 6.28 -19.94
N LEU A 161 7.20 6.54 -21.18
CA LEU A 161 6.53 7.47 -22.09
C LEU A 161 5.06 7.10 -22.35
N LYS A 162 4.73 5.80 -22.40
CA LYS A 162 3.33 5.33 -22.53
C LYS A 162 2.46 5.63 -21.31
N VAL A 163 3.07 5.85 -20.14
CA VAL A 163 2.36 6.17 -18.89
C VAL A 163 2.21 7.68 -18.71
N VAL A 164 3.11 8.50 -19.23
CA VAL A 164 3.07 9.96 -19.04
C VAL A 164 1.68 10.59 -19.33
N PRO A 165 0.97 10.25 -20.44
CA PRO A 165 -0.32 10.86 -20.74
C PRO A 165 -1.40 10.70 -19.66
N SER A 166 -1.39 9.60 -18.91
CA SER A 166 -2.40 9.33 -17.88
C SER A 166 -2.23 10.20 -16.62
N THR A 167 -1.11 10.89 -16.49
CA THR A 167 -0.81 11.79 -15.37
C THR A 167 -1.30 13.22 -15.58
N PHE A 168 -1.79 13.56 -16.79
CA PHE A 168 -2.31 14.89 -17.13
C PHE A 168 -3.80 15.07 -16.83
N THR A 169 -4.41 14.23 -15.99
CA THR A 169 -5.78 14.49 -15.52
C THR A 169 -5.76 15.61 -14.48
N ALA A 170 -6.83 16.41 -14.43
CA ALA A 170 -6.97 17.48 -13.44
C ALA A 170 -6.82 16.96 -11.99
N SER A 171 -7.41 15.79 -11.69
CA SER A 171 -7.26 15.12 -10.39
C SER A 171 -5.79 14.79 -10.07
N PHE A 172 -5.03 14.30 -11.05
CA PHE A 172 -3.65 13.89 -10.84
C PHE A 172 -2.72 15.08 -10.64
N ILE A 173 -2.83 16.11 -11.49
CA ILE A 173 -2.06 17.36 -11.38
C ILE A 173 -2.31 18.03 -10.03
N LYS A 174 -3.59 18.16 -9.63
CA LYS A 174 -3.99 18.69 -8.31
C LYS A 174 -3.31 17.94 -7.16
N ASN A 175 -3.28 16.62 -7.20
CA ASN A 175 -2.68 15.81 -6.15
C ASN A 175 -1.15 15.85 -6.16
N ILE A 176 -0.51 15.95 -7.33
CA ILE A 176 0.95 16.20 -7.42
C ILE A 176 1.28 17.52 -6.72
N PHE A 177 0.55 18.60 -7.02
CA PHE A 177 0.79 19.90 -6.42
C PHE A 177 0.58 19.88 -4.89
N LYS A 178 -0.48 19.21 -4.42
CA LYS A 178 -0.75 18.99 -2.98
C LYS A 178 0.41 18.24 -2.31
N LEU A 179 0.90 17.15 -2.92
CA LEU A 179 2.02 16.38 -2.39
C LEU A 179 3.31 17.21 -2.37
N TRP A 180 3.60 17.95 -3.45
CA TRP A 180 4.78 18.79 -3.56
C TRP A 180 4.81 19.88 -2.49
N ARG A 181 3.67 20.52 -2.19
CA ARG A 181 3.55 21.51 -1.09
C ARG A 181 3.84 20.90 0.29
N LYS A 182 3.51 19.62 0.48
CA LYS A 182 3.71 18.87 1.73
C LYS A 182 5.00 18.08 1.78
N ARG A 183 5.90 18.17 0.79
CA ARG A 183 7.07 17.29 0.63
C ARG A 183 8.06 17.26 1.81
N ASN A 184 7.99 18.27 2.69
CA ASN A 184 8.85 18.39 3.87
C ASN A 184 8.06 18.18 5.18
N ASP A 185 6.78 17.85 5.12
CA ASP A 185 5.96 17.58 6.29
C ASP A 185 6.35 16.22 6.90
N PHE A 186 6.05 16.06 8.19
CA PHE A 186 6.30 14.84 8.93
C PHE A 186 5.47 13.67 8.38
N PHE A 187 6.05 12.46 8.35
CA PHE A 187 5.46 11.25 7.77
C PHE A 187 4.02 10.99 8.23
N LEU A 188 3.74 11.06 9.53
CA LEU A 188 2.41 10.75 10.08
C LEU A 188 1.42 11.91 9.94
N SER A 189 1.80 13.02 9.31
CA SER A 189 0.87 14.12 9.01
C SER A 189 0.19 14.02 7.63
N PHE A 190 0.56 13.00 6.84
CA PHE A 190 -0.04 12.76 5.53
C PHE A 190 -1.34 11.95 5.62
N ASP A 191 -2.26 12.20 4.69
CA ASP A 191 -3.36 11.29 4.42
C ASP A 191 -2.80 10.02 3.75
N PHE A 192 -3.35 8.84 4.07
CA PHE A 192 -3.00 7.58 3.42
C PHE A 192 -4.23 6.95 2.77
N HIS A 193 -4.06 6.37 1.59
CA HIS A 193 -5.14 5.99 0.69
C HIS A 193 -4.98 4.57 0.19
N SER A 194 -6.11 3.89 0.00
CA SER A 194 -6.15 2.55 -0.60
C SER A 194 -5.82 2.54 -2.09
N VAL A 195 -6.00 3.70 -2.74
CA VAL A 195 -5.86 3.99 -4.18
C VAL A 195 -6.81 3.16 -5.03
N GLY A 196 -6.63 1.84 -5.03
CA GLY A 196 -7.57 0.88 -5.57
C GLY A 196 -8.77 0.62 -4.66
N VAL A 197 -9.73 -0.08 -5.24
CA VAL A 197 -11.00 -0.46 -4.61
C VAL A 197 -10.83 -1.76 -3.84
N TYR A 198 -11.60 -1.92 -2.77
CA TYR A 198 -11.69 -3.11 -1.95
C TYR A 198 -13.17 -3.47 -1.77
N ARG A 199 -13.44 -4.74 -1.52
CA ARG A 199 -14.76 -5.19 -1.09
C ARG A 199 -15.04 -4.69 0.33
N LEU A 200 -16.32 -4.47 0.60
CA LEU A 200 -16.92 -4.32 1.91
C LEU A 200 -18.19 -5.16 1.90
N GLY A 201 -18.01 -6.47 2.08
CA GLY A 201 -19.07 -7.43 1.84
C GLY A 201 -19.39 -7.59 0.37
N ASP A 202 -20.65 -7.31 0.07
CA ASP A 202 -21.15 -7.23 -1.29
C ASP A 202 -20.85 -5.89 -1.93
N TYR A 203 -20.49 -4.85 -1.18
CA TYR A 203 -20.25 -3.52 -1.72
C TYR A 203 -18.77 -3.27 -2.02
N MET A 204 -18.49 -2.11 -2.62
CA MET A 204 -17.16 -1.66 -3.00
C MET A 204 -16.81 -0.36 -2.30
N MET A 205 -15.59 -0.30 -1.76
CA MET A 205 -15.08 0.86 -1.03
C MET A 205 -13.68 1.31 -1.44
N LYS A 206 -13.39 2.59 -1.22
CA LYS A 206 -12.02 3.11 -1.05
C LYS A 206 -11.81 3.53 0.40
N ILE A 207 -10.60 3.35 0.90
CA ILE A 207 -10.23 3.63 2.30
C ILE A 207 -9.27 4.82 2.32
N LYS A 208 -9.44 5.68 3.32
CA LYS A 208 -8.53 6.77 3.65
C LYS A 208 -8.26 6.78 5.16
N ILE A 209 -7.00 6.86 5.54
CA ILE A 209 -6.57 7.20 6.89
C ILE A 209 -6.20 8.68 6.92
N LYS A 210 -6.81 9.44 7.84
CA LYS A 210 -6.58 10.88 8.01
C LYS A 210 -6.07 11.14 9.44
N PRO A 211 -4.78 11.49 9.61
CA PRO A 211 -4.21 11.81 10.92
C PRO A 211 -4.97 12.92 11.65
N GLN A 212 -5.12 12.78 12.97
CA GLN A 212 -5.67 13.80 13.85
C GLN A 212 -4.52 14.55 14.55
N SER A 213 -4.56 15.88 14.51
CA SER A 213 -3.70 16.75 15.34
C SER A 213 -2.18 16.49 15.31
N VAL A 214 -1.65 15.89 14.23
CA VAL A 214 -0.21 15.63 14.10
C VAL A 214 0.54 16.91 13.70
N ASN A 215 1.56 17.28 14.49
CA ASN A 215 2.46 18.37 14.13
C ASN A 215 3.25 18.03 12.86
N LYS A 216 2.89 18.67 11.73
CA LYS A 216 3.57 18.48 10.43
C LYS A 216 5.04 18.86 10.42
N HIS A 217 5.55 19.58 11.43
CA HIS A 217 6.96 19.96 11.54
C HIS A 217 7.74 19.11 12.55
N PHE A 218 7.13 18.07 13.11
CA PHE A 218 7.81 17.15 14.01
C PHE A 218 9.06 16.55 13.36
N GLY A 219 10.17 16.54 14.09
CA GLY A 219 11.42 15.92 13.63
C GLY A 219 11.98 16.51 12.33
N LYS A 220 11.72 17.78 12.00
CA LYS A 220 12.12 18.43 10.73
C LYS A 220 13.61 18.32 10.40
N LYS A 221 14.49 18.21 11.41
CA LYS A 221 15.95 18.04 11.27
C LYS A 221 16.41 16.58 11.26
N LEU A 222 15.51 15.64 11.55
CA LEU A 222 15.80 14.21 11.62
C LEU A 222 15.57 13.54 10.26
N LYS A 223 16.25 12.42 10.05
CA LYS A 223 15.89 11.49 8.96
C LYS A 223 14.50 10.95 9.24
N VAL A 224 13.73 10.68 8.18
CA VAL A 224 12.33 10.21 8.26
C VAL A 224 12.17 9.02 9.22
N LYS A 225 13.08 8.04 9.16
CA LYS A 225 13.09 6.88 10.06
C LYS A 225 13.19 7.31 11.52
N SER A 226 14.21 8.10 11.86
CA SER A 226 14.45 8.54 13.23
C SER A 226 13.33 9.44 13.75
N ALA A 227 12.80 10.34 12.92
CA ALA A 227 11.63 11.15 13.30
C ALA A 227 10.42 10.27 13.64
N LEU A 228 10.16 9.25 12.82
CA LEU A 228 9.04 8.35 13.03
C LEU A 228 9.23 7.48 14.29
N GLU A 229 10.43 6.95 14.50
CA GLU A 229 10.75 6.15 15.70
C GLU A 229 10.68 6.98 16.97
N SER A 230 11.18 8.23 16.97
CA SER A 230 11.04 9.16 18.10
C SER A 230 9.57 9.46 18.39
N TYR A 231 8.80 9.82 17.36
CA TYR A 231 7.36 10.08 17.53
C TYR A 231 6.64 8.89 18.15
N LEU A 232 6.86 7.68 17.63
CA LEU A 232 6.16 6.48 18.13
C LEU A 232 6.64 6.02 19.52
N LYS A 233 7.77 6.53 20.03
CA LYS A 233 8.23 6.32 21.41
C LYS A 233 7.61 7.32 22.38
N GLU A 234 7.45 8.56 21.94
CA GLU A 234 7.13 9.69 22.83
C GLU A 234 5.65 10.06 22.79
N GLU A 235 5.00 9.89 21.63
CA GLU A 235 3.67 10.41 21.33
C GLU A 235 2.68 9.30 20.98
N ASN A 236 1.43 9.53 21.37
CA ASN A 236 0.31 8.76 20.87
C ASN A 236 -0.06 9.23 19.45
N PHE A 237 -0.55 8.32 18.62
CA PHE A 237 -1.06 8.62 17.28
C PHE A 237 -2.51 8.19 17.16
N THR A 238 -3.36 9.11 16.68
CA THR A 238 -4.74 8.81 16.30
C THR A 238 -5.01 9.29 14.88
N ALA A 239 -5.76 8.52 14.11
CA ALA A 239 -6.20 8.88 12.77
C ALA A 239 -7.60 8.35 12.48
N ASP A 240 -8.41 9.17 11.80
CA ASP A 240 -9.73 8.74 11.30
C ASP A 240 -9.57 7.68 10.22
N VAL A 241 -10.38 6.62 10.30
CA VAL A 241 -10.60 5.68 9.19
C VAL A 241 -11.87 6.09 8.48
N LEU A 242 -11.69 6.54 7.24
CA LEU A 242 -12.74 7.03 6.37
C LEU A 242 -12.90 6.07 5.19
N ILE A 243 -14.13 5.83 4.77
CA ILE A 243 -14.42 5.09 3.53
C ILE A 243 -15.26 5.93 2.58
N GLN A 244 -15.14 5.63 1.29
CA GLN A 244 -16.08 6.06 0.24
C GLN A 244 -16.71 4.80 -0.33
N LEU A 245 -18.01 4.85 -0.63
CA LEU A 245 -18.75 3.74 -1.27
C LEU A 245 -18.95 4.03 -2.76
N CYS A 246 -19.05 2.96 -3.57
CA CYS A 246 -19.34 3.07 -4.99
C CYS A 246 -20.86 3.08 -5.21
N TYR A 247 -21.39 4.12 -5.85
CA TYR A 247 -22.82 4.28 -6.18
C TYR A 247 -23.06 4.31 -7.70
N ASP A 248 -22.09 4.79 -8.47
CA ASP A 248 -22.09 4.82 -9.93
C ASP A 248 -20.65 4.64 -10.45
N LEU A 249 -20.44 3.68 -11.37
CA LEU A 249 -19.14 3.42 -11.98
C LEU A 249 -18.62 4.57 -12.88
N LYS A 250 -19.50 5.47 -13.33
CA LYS A 250 -19.11 6.68 -14.08
C LYS A 250 -18.34 7.64 -13.19
N ASP A 251 -18.82 7.84 -11.95
CA ASP A 251 -18.23 8.77 -10.98
C ASP A 251 -17.20 8.12 -10.06
N GLN A 252 -17.37 6.84 -9.76
CA GLN A 252 -16.51 6.03 -8.90
C GLN A 252 -15.95 4.80 -9.66
N PRO A 253 -15.17 5.00 -10.73
CA PRO A 253 -14.68 3.89 -11.52
C PRO A 253 -13.72 3.00 -10.73
N VAL A 254 -13.86 1.69 -10.91
CA VAL A 254 -13.01 0.67 -10.28
C VAL A 254 -11.65 0.56 -10.99
N ASN A 255 -11.66 0.44 -12.31
CA ASN A 255 -10.46 0.17 -13.13
C ASN A 255 -9.81 1.45 -13.70
N LYS A 256 -10.22 2.64 -13.23
CA LYS A 256 -9.61 3.93 -13.57
C LYS A 256 -9.08 4.58 -12.28
N LEU A 257 -7.80 4.37 -12.01
CA LEU A 257 -7.14 4.73 -10.76
C LEU A 257 -6.47 6.12 -10.80
N ASN A 258 -6.40 6.74 -11.97
CA ASN A 258 -5.81 8.07 -12.16
C ASN A 258 -6.81 9.24 -11.98
N VAL A 259 -7.99 8.96 -11.41
CA VAL A 259 -9.04 9.95 -11.13
C VAL A 259 -9.59 9.79 -9.71
N GLU A 260 -9.94 10.90 -9.07
CA GLU A 260 -10.65 10.89 -7.79
C GLU A 260 -12.08 10.41 -7.99
N TRP A 261 -12.61 9.67 -7.01
CA TRP A 261 -14.05 9.35 -6.96
C TRP A 261 -14.84 10.63 -6.66
N LYS A 262 -15.84 10.90 -7.48
CA LYS A 262 -16.79 12.02 -7.28
C LYS A 262 -18.01 11.52 -6.52
N ASN A 263 -18.89 12.43 -6.06
CA ASN A 263 -20.24 12.09 -5.56
C ASN A 263 -20.31 10.91 -4.55
N SER A 264 -19.27 10.76 -3.74
CA SER A 264 -19.17 9.71 -2.72
C SER A 264 -18.56 10.34 -1.47
N PRO A 265 -19.37 10.66 -0.45
CA PRO A 265 -18.87 11.31 0.76
C PRO A 265 -17.97 10.36 1.56
N TYR A 266 -17.08 10.94 2.36
CA TYR A 266 -16.30 10.16 3.32
C TYR A 266 -17.17 9.82 4.54
N LEU A 267 -17.33 8.52 4.80
CA LEU A 267 -17.96 7.98 6.00
C LEU A 267 -16.88 7.61 7.01
N LYS A 268 -16.89 8.20 8.21
CA LYS A 268 -15.99 7.82 9.30
C LYS A 268 -16.47 6.53 9.96
N ILE A 269 -15.73 5.45 9.79
CA ILE A 269 -16.06 4.14 10.34
C ILE A 269 -15.32 3.83 11.65
N GLY A 270 -14.34 4.63 12.02
CA GLY A 270 -13.59 4.44 13.25
C GLY A 270 -12.29 5.21 13.28
N GLU A 271 -11.37 4.77 14.14
CA GLU A 271 -10.08 5.39 14.38
C GLU A 271 -8.98 4.35 14.52
N VAL A 272 -7.83 4.57 13.88
CA VAL A 272 -6.59 3.88 14.21
C VAL A 272 -5.96 4.60 15.40
N LYS A 273 -5.62 3.85 16.44
CA LYS A 273 -4.87 4.30 17.61
C LYS A 273 -3.56 3.54 17.75
N ILE A 274 -2.48 4.25 18.00
CA ILE A 274 -1.16 3.70 18.29
C ILE A 274 -0.69 4.38 19.56
N GLU A 275 -0.54 3.60 20.62
CA GLU A 275 0.05 4.08 21.87
C GLU A 275 1.56 4.26 21.71
N LYS A 276 2.10 5.23 22.43
CA LYS A 276 3.54 5.45 22.53
C LYS A 276 4.26 4.22 23.07
N ASN A 277 5.54 4.08 22.72
CA ASN A 277 6.41 2.95 23.08
C ASN A 277 5.93 1.57 22.58
N ASN A 278 5.05 1.52 21.57
CA ASN A 278 4.53 0.25 21.03
C ASN A 278 5.27 -0.25 19.77
N LEU A 279 6.50 0.25 19.56
CA LEU A 279 7.37 -0.19 18.47
C LEU A 279 7.70 -1.67 18.63
N LEU A 280 7.53 -2.42 17.55
CA LEU A 280 8.04 -3.77 17.45
C LEU A 280 9.51 -3.72 17.05
N ASN A 281 10.31 -4.67 17.56
CA ASN A 281 11.69 -4.82 17.15
C ASN A 281 11.73 -5.20 15.66
N ALA A 282 11.88 -4.19 14.81
CA ALA A 282 11.95 -4.33 13.38
C ALA A 282 13.41 -4.55 12.97
N ASN A 283 14.04 -5.62 13.48
CA ASN A 283 15.24 -6.13 12.80
C ASN A 283 14.86 -6.31 11.33
N SER A 284 15.69 -5.78 10.44
CA SER A 284 15.36 -5.67 9.03
C SER A 284 14.96 -7.03 8.46
N CYS A 285 15.67 -8.10 8.83
CA CYS A 285 15.35 -9.48 8.44
C CYS A 285 13.94 -9.92 8.89
N ASP A 286 13.58 -9.73 10.17
CA ASP A 286 12.26 -10.14 10.70
C ASP A 286 11.11 -9.30 10.10
N SER A 287 11.34 -8.01 9.91
CA SER A 287 10.38 -7.13 9.24
C SER A 287 10.09 -7.56 7.79
N GLU A 288 11.05 -8.21 7.14
CA GLU A 288 10.91 -8.79 5.81
C GLU A 288 10.17 -10.15 5.83
N LEU A 289 9.95 -10.78 6.98
CA LEU A 289 9.12 -12.00 7.06
C LEU A 289 7.61 -11.69 7.07
N LEU A 290 7.25 -10.44 7.38
CA LEU A 290 5.87 -9.96 7.40
C LEU A 290 5.27 -9.91 5.98
N SER A 291 4.03 -10.38 5.86
CA SER A 291 3.17 -10.21 4.68
C SER A 291 2.08 -9.18 4.99
N PHE A 292 1.82 -8.31 4.01
CA PHE A 292 0.67 -7.41 3.98
C PHE A 292 -0.08 -7.61 2.65
N ASN A 293 -0.13 -8.86 2.16
CA ASN A 293 -0.80 -9.19 0.92
C ASN A 293 -2.32 -8.97 1.10
N PRO A 294 -2.94 -8.06 0.35
CA PRO A 294 -4.37 -7.78 0.52
C PRO A 294 -5.28 -8.95 0.14
N PHE A 295 -4.79 -9.94 -0.62
CA PHE A 295 -5.54 -11.18 -0.92
C PHE A 295 -5.48 -12.23 0.19
N GLU A 296 -4.66 -12.04 1.23
CA GLU A 296 -4.75 -12.82 2.48
C GLU A 296 -5.92 -12.36 3.37
N SER A 297 -6.65 -11.32 2.98
CA SER A 297 -7.84 -10.84 3.69
C SER A 297 -9.02 -11.80 3.50
N LYS A 298 -9.98 -11.76 4.44
CA LYS A 298 -11.30 -12.38 4.27
C LYS A 298 -11.93 -11.89 2.96
N ILE A 299 -12.71 -12.76 2.32
CA ILE A 299 -13.24 -12.53 0.96
C ILE A 299 -13.98 -11.19 0.82
N PHE A 300 -14.70 -10.78 1.87
CA PHE A 300 -15.45 -9.53 1.94
C PHE A 300 -14.60 -8.26 2.12
N PHE A 301 -13.27 -8.38 2.25
CA PHE A 301 -12.31 -7.26 2.29
C PHE A 301 -11.24 -7.35 1.19
N GLN A 302 -11.39 -8.26 0.23
CA GLN A 302 -10.40 -8.43 -0.82
C GLN A 302 -10.40 -7.26 -1.82
N PRO A 303 -9.27 -6.99 -2.50
CA PRO A 303 -9.21 -5.97 -3.54
C PRO A 303 -10.18 -6.22 -4.71
N VAL A 304 -10.61 -5.13 -5.34
CA VAL A 304 -11.44 -5.13 -6.56
C VAL A 304 -10.76 -4.32 -7.66
N GLY A 305 -10.75 -4.86 -8.87
CA GLY A 305 -10.17 -4.27 -10.07
C GLY A 305 -9.03 -5.11 -10.66
N LYS A 306 -8.81 -4.99 -11.97
CA LYS A 306 -7.81 -5.77 -12.71
C LYS A 306 -6.37 -5.52 -12.24
N ILE A 307 -5.97 -4.26 -12.07
CA ILE A 307 -4.64 -3.91 -11.54
C ILE A 307 -4.48 -4.42 -10.11
N GLN A 308 -5.54 -4.32 -9.31
CA GLN A 308 -5.56 -4.86 -7.95
C GLN A 308 -5.40 -6.39 -7.97
N LYS A 309 -6.04 -7.11 -8.90
CA LYS A 309 -5.95 -8.57 -9.02
C LYS A 309 -4.52 -9.09 -9.24
N LEU A 310 -3.66 -8.32 -9.91
CA LEU A 310 -2.24 -8.67 -10.10
C LEU A 310 -1.48 -8.83 -8.77
N ARG A 311 -1.92 -8.12 -7.72
CA ARG A 311 -1.26 -8.11 -6.42
C ARG A 311 -1.29 -9.46 -5.73
N ASP A 312 -2.30 -10.27 -6.01
CA ASP A 312 -2.46 -11.62 -5.45
C ASP A 312 -1.18 -12.44 -5.65
N GLU A 313 -0.77 -12.59 -6.91
CA GLU A 313 0.39 -13.37 -7.28
C GLU A 313 1.71 -12.61 -7.06
N ALA A 314 1.75 -11.30 -7.32
CA ALA A 314 2.96 -10.50 -7.13
C ALA A 314 3.43 -10.49 -5.66
N TYR A 315 2.49 -10.38 -4.71
CA TYR A 315 2.83 -10.42 -3.28
C TYR A 315 3.24 -11.82 -2.84
N LYS A 316 2.57 -12.88 -3.31
CA LYS A 316 2.94 -14.28 -3.03
C LYS A 316 4.37 -14.58 -3.47
N VAL A 317 4.70 -14.27 -4.73
CA VAL A 317 6.05 -14.48 -5.25
C VAL A 317 7.08 -13.70 -4.44
N SER A 318 6.84 -12.42 -4.16
CA SER A 318 7.77 -11.61 -3.39
C SER A 318 7.98 -12.15 -1.95
N VAL A 319 6.92 -12.56 -1.24
CA VAL A 319 7.07 -13.08 0.13
C VAL A 319 7.72 -14.45 0.16
N GLN A 320 7.41 -15.33 -0.79
CA GLN A 320 8.02 -16.66 -0.88
C GLN A 320 9.54 -16.55 -1.12
N THR A 321 9.96 -15.75 -2.10
CA THR A 321 11.38 -15.55 -2.41
C THR A 321 12.12 -14.90 -1.24
N ARG A 322 11.56 -13.84 -0.62
CA ARG A 322 12.19 -13.22 0.57
C ARG A 322 12.31 -14.19 1.73
N ARG A 323 11.28 -14.97 2.02
CA ARG A 323 11.31 -15.95 3.13
C ARG A 323 12.35 -17.03 2.90
N LYS A 324 12.49 -17.54 1.67
CA LYS A 324 13.51 -18.52 1.32
C LYS A 324 14.91 -18.01 1.66
N ILE A 325 15.23 -16.78 1.26
CA ILE A 325 16.56 -16.18 1.47
C ILE A 325 16.76 -15.75 2.93
N ASN A 326 15.81 -15.02 3.50
CA ASN A 326 15.96 -14.40 4.81
C ASN A 326 15.89 -15.41 5.96
N LYS A 327 15.16 -16.52 5.81
CA LYS A 327 15.21 -17.60 6.82
C LYS A 327 16.60 -18.23 6.88
N LEU A 328 17.22 -18.55 5.74
CA LEU A 328 18.59 -19.08 5.71
C LEU A 328 19.58 -18.14 6.40
N LEU A 329 19.46 -16.84 6.14
CA LEU A 329 20.30 -15.82 6.79
C LEU A 329 20.04 -15.66 8.29
N LYS A 330 18.86 -16.03 8.79
CA LYS A 330 18.51 -15.97 10.21
C LYS A 330 19.11 -17.14 10.99
N TYR A 331 19.19 -18.33 10.40
CA TYR A 331 19.70 -19.54 11.05
C TYR A 331 21.22 -19.77 10.86
N ASN A 332 21.87 -19.01 9.98
CA ASN A 332 23.32 -19.04 9.76
C ASN A 332 24.07 -17.92 10.54
N LYS A 333 23.41 -17.30 11.53
CA LYS A 333 24.00 -16.37 12.50
C LYS A 333 23.84 -16.97 13.88
#